data_AF-A0A368NW43-F1
#
_entry.id   AF-A0A368NW43-F1
#
_cell.length_a   1.000
_cell.length_b   1.000
_cell.length_c   1.000
_cell.angle_alpha   90.00
_cell.angle_beta   90.00
_cell.angle_gamma   90.00
#
_symmetry.space_group_name_H-M   'P 1'
#
loop_
_entity.id
_entity.type
_entity.pdbx_description
1 polymer ?
#
loop_
_entity_poly.entity_id
_entity_poly.type
_entity_poly.pdbx_seq_one_letter_code
_entity_poly.pdbx_strand_id
1 'polypeptide(L)'
;MQDVNRQREASTVNRLKGSAERLNNYVWTLEADRGGLRLIVHRLMGEQVHIATIHPAALHDERDLIFWALDHLRLFLRLFDRAAIAVRDLRGELEAQNNSQPAGR
;
A
#
# COMPACT_ATOMS: atom_id res chain seq x y z
N MET A 1 5.33 23.41 -13.39
CA MET A 1 4.04 22.88 -12.85
C MET A 1 4.07 21.36 -12.63
N GLN A 2 4.78 20.56 -13.46
CA GLN A 2 4.95 19.11 -13.28
C GLN A 2 5.66 18.70 -11.96
N ASP A 3 6.68 19.45 -11.51
CA ASP A 3 7.42 19.11 -10.28
C ASP A 3 6.59 19.23 -8.99
N VAL A 4 5.63 20.14 -8.94
CA VAL A 4 4.75 20.31 -7.77
C VAL A 4 3.80 19.12 -7.62
N ASN A 5 3.30 18.59 -8.74
CA ASN A 5 2.47 17.38 -8.73
C ASN A 5 3.29 16.17 -8.30
N ARG A 6 4.52 16.03 -8.82
CA ARG A 6 5.44 14.94 -8.45
C ARG A 6 5.85 14.98 -6.96
N GLN A 7 6.10 16.17 -6.41
CA GLN A 7 6.40 16.33 -4.98
C GLN A 7 5.20 15.97 -4.10
N ARG A 8 3.98 16.40 -4.48
CA ARG A 8 2.75 16.04 -3.76
C ARG A 8 2.48 14.55 -3.80
N GLU A 9 2.68 13.94 -4.95
CA GLU A 9 2.57 12.48 -5.13
C GLU A 9 3.56 11.75 -4.24
N ALA A 10 4.85 12.12 -4.28
CA ALA A 10 5.89 11.53 -3.44
C ALA A 10 5.59 11.68 -1.94
N SER A 11 5.13 12.85 -1.50
CA SER A 11 4.72 13.08 -0.11
C SER A 11 3.54 12.17 0.29
N THR A 12 2.56 12.02 -0.59
CA THR A 12 1.39 11.15 -0.36
C THR A 12 1.82 9.69 -0.25
N VAL A 13 2.66 9.22 -1.17
CA VAL A 13 3.20 7.85 -1.15
C VAL A 13 4.03 7.60 0.11
N ASN A 14 4.87 8.54 0.53
CA ASN A 14 5.67 8.40 1.75
C ASN A 14 4.78 8.31 3.00
N ARG A 15 3.70 9.11 3.07
CA ARG A 15 2.72 9.04 4.16
C ARG A 15 2.02 7.68 4.20
N LEU A 16 1.67 7.14 3.03
CA LEU A 16 1.05 5.81 2.91
C LEU A 16 2.01 4.69 3.32
N LYS A 17 3.29 4.74 2.87
CA LYS A 17 4.34 3.79 3.27
C LYS A 17 4.52 3.77 4.79
N GLY A 18 4.71 4.93 5.41
CA GLY A 18 4.86 5.01 6.87
C GLY A 18 3.62 4.52 7.63
N SER A 19 2.43 4.69 7.07
CA SER A 19 1.20 4.15 7.67
C SER A 19 1.16 2.62 7.57
N ALA A 20 1.49 2.06 6.39
CA ALA A 20 1.53 0.62 6.19
C ALA A 20 2.58 -0.06 7.10
N GLU A 21 3.74 0.56 7.29
CA GLU A 21 4.81 0.07 8.18
C GLU A 21 4.38 0.03 9.65
N ARG A 22 3.78 1.12 10.17
CA ARG A 22 3.28 1.16 11.55
C ARG A 22 2.21 0.09 11.80
N LEU A 23 1.36 -0.15 10.80
CA LEU A 23 0.29 -1.13 10.87
C LEU A 23 0.77 -2.56 10.58
N ASN A 24 2.05 -2.77 10.22
CA ASN A 24 2.59 -4.09 9.85
C ASN A 24 2.57 -5.09 11.01
N ASN A 25 2.69 -4.59 12.24
CA ASN A 25 2.77 -5.44 13.42
C ASN A 25 1.43 -5.62 14.15
N TYR A 26 0.34 -5.17 13.53
CA TYR A 26 -1.00 -5.30 14.10
C TYR A 26 -1.79 -6.36 13.34
N VAL A 27 -2.56 -7.15 14.08
CA VAL A 27 -3.49 -8.12 13.50
C VAL A 27 -4.88 -7.49 13.49
N TRP A 28 -5.53 -7.49 12.34
CA TRP A 28 -6.86 -6.93 12.15
C TRP A 28 -7.87 -8.07 12.02
N THR A 29 -8.95 -8.01 12.78
CA THR A 29 -9.99 -9.05 12.82
C THR A 29 -11.37 -8.43 12.74
N LEU A 30 -12.28 -9.14 12.07
CA LEU A 30 -13.71 -8.83 12.10
C LEU A 30 -14.41 -9.76 13.06
N GLU A 31 -15.18 -9.20 13.97
CA GLU A 31 -16.05 -9.94 14.87
C GLU A 31 -17.50 -9.62 14.57
N ALA A 32 -18.33 -10.66 14.41
CA ALA A 32 -19.77 -10.48 14.26
C ALA A 32 -20.40 -10.24 15.64
N ASP A 33 -21.26 -9.23 15.73
CA ASP A 33 -22.03 -8.89 16.93
C ASP A 33 -23.49 -8.60 16.56
N ARG A 34 -24.38 -8.52 17.56
CA ARG A 34 -25.81 -8.23 17.41
C ARG A 34 -26.11 -6.94 16.65
N GLY A 35 -25.17 -5.99 16.65
CA GLY A 35 -25.29 -4.69 15.98
C GLY A 35 -24.58 -4.56 14.63
N GLY A 36 -23.94 -5.61 14.11
CA GLY A 36 -23.15 -5.55 12.87
C GLY A 36 -21.78 -6.21 13.00
N LEU A 37 -20.82 -5.79 12.18
CA LEU A 37 -19.45 -6.31 12.20
C LEU A 37 -18.53 -5.31 12.91
N ARG A 38 -17.74 -5.75 13.87
CA ARG A 38 -16.76 -4.93 14.58
C ARG A 38 -15.38 -5.14 13.97
N LEU A 39 -14.72 -4.04 13.64
CA LEU A 39 -13.32 -4.03 13.25
C LEU A 39 -12.46 -3.87 14.49
N ILE A 40 -11.64 -4.88 14.76
CA ILE A 40 -10.80 -4.95 15.94
C ILE A 40 -9.34 -5.07 15.54
N VAL A 41 -8.51 -4.32 16.24
CA VAL A 41 -7.06 -4.34 16.08
C VAL A 41 -6.42 -4.93 17.31
N HIS A 42 -5.62 -5.97 17.11
CA HIS A 42 -4.74 -6.56 18.12
C HIS A 42 -3.35 -5.95 17.96
N ARG A 43 -2.91 -5.22 18.98
CA ARG A 43 -1.59 -4.58 19.02
C ARG A 43 -0.55 -5.53 19.64
N LEU A 44 0.72 -5.30 19.33
CA LEU A 44 1.87 -6.09 19.82
C LEU A 44 1.91 -6.30 21.34
N MET A 45 1.37 -5.36 22.14
CA MET A 45 1.37 -5.44 23.60
C MET A 45 0.15 -6.19 24.18
N GLY A 46 -0.61 -6.90 23.35
CA GLY A 46 -1.80 -7.65 23.77
C GLY A 46 -3.05 -6.79 23.95
N GLU A 47 -2.98 -5.49 23.63
CA GLU A 47 -4.15 -4.61 23.64
C GLU A 47 -5.05 -4.92 22.43
N GLN A 48 -6.31 -5.24 22.71
CA GLN A 48 -7.36 -5.40 21.72
C GLN A 48 -8.22 -4.13 21.72
N VAL A 49 -8.32 -3.47 20.56
CA VAL A 49 -9.06 -2.20 20.44
C VAL A 49 -10.13 -2.31 19.37
N HIS A 50 -11.37 -1.99 19.74
CA HIS A 50 -12.48 -1.83 18.80
C HIS A 50 -12.35 -0.48 18.10
N ILE A 51 -12.12 -0.50 16.79
CA ILE A 51 -11.83 0.70 15.99
C ILE A 51 -13.08 1.21 15.28
N ALA A 52 -13.95 0.32 14.82
CA ALA A 52 -15.16 0.70 14.09
C ALA A 52 -16.24 -0.38 14.16
N THR A 53 -17.51 0.03 14.07
CA THR A 53 -18.64 -0.86 13.80
C THR A 53 -19.13 -0.61 12.38
N ILE A 54 -19.13 -1.65 11.56
CA ILE A 54 -19.68 -1.65 10.22
C ILE A 54 -21.18 -1.96 10.33
N HIS A 55 -21.98 -1.08 9.73
CA HIS A 55 -23.44 -1.18 9.75
C HIS A 55 -23.92 -2.52 9.15
N PRO A 56 -24.95 -3.16 9.72
CA PRO A 56 -25.40 -4.48 9.27
C PRO A 56 -25.93 -4.50 7.82
N ALA A 57 -26.41 -3.36 7.32
CA ALA A 57 -26.85 -3.22 5.94
C ALA A 57 -25.69 -3.01 4.93
N ALA A 58 -24.43 -2.92 5.38
CA ALA A 58 -23.30 -2.81 4.47
C ALA A 58 -23.24 -4.04 3.58
N LEU A 59 -23.02 -3.83 2.29
CA LEU A 59 -22.87 -4.90 1.30
C LEU A 59 -21.60 -5.70 1.56
N HIS A 60 -21.51 -6.89 0.97
CA HIS A 60 -20.33 -7.73 1.09
C HIS A 60 -19.08 -7.01 0.57
N ASP A 61 -19.16 -6.43 -0.62
CA ASP A 61 -18.06 -5.70 -1.26
C ASP A 61 -17.59 -4.49 -0.44
N GLU A 62 -18.51 -3.82 0.27
CA GLU A 62 -18.19 -2.68 1.14
C GLU A 62 -17.42 -3.14 2.39
N ARG A 63 -17.78 -4.30 2.96
CA ARG A 63 -17.06 -4.91 4.09
C ARG A 63 -15.67 -5.36 3.65
N ASP A 64 -15.59 -6.00 2.50
CA ASP A 64 -14.33 -6.48 1.94
C ASP A 64 -13.41 -5.31 1.62
N LEU A 65 -13.92 -4.22 1.02
CA LEU A 65 -13.13 -3.04 0.76
C LEU A 65 -12.45 -2.50 2.03
N ILE A 66 -13.20 -2.41 3.13
CA ILE A 66 -12.68 -1.89 4.41
C ILE A 66 -11.68 -2.87 5.02
N PHE A 67 -11.98 -4.16 5.02
CA PHE A 67 -11.14 -5.18 5.63
C PHE A 67 -9.82 -5.36 4.89
N TRP A 68 -9.88 -5.43 3.55
CA TRP A 68 -8.73 -5.64 2.68
C TRP A 68 -8.00 -4.35 2.34
N ALA A 69 -8.47 -3.17 2.77
CA ALA A 69 -7.86 -1.88 2.44
C ALA A 69 -6.35 -1.83 2.74
N LEU A 70 -5.93 -2.36 3.89
CA LEU A 70 -4.52 -2.39 4.28
C LEU A 70 -3.71 -3.37 3.42
N ASP A 71 -4.27 -4.53 3.09
CA ASP A 71 -3.61 -5.53 2.26
C ASP A 71 -3.53 -5.08 0.79
N HIS A 72 -4.55 -4.42 0.28
CA HIS A 72 -4.53 -3.73 -1.01
C HIS A 72 -3.46 -2.64 -1.02
N LEU A 73 -3.39 -1.80 0.01
CA LEU A 73 -2.35 -0.78 0.10
C LEU A 73 -0.94 -1.40 0.05
N ARG A 74 -0.71 -2.47 0.82
CA ARG A 74 0.56 -3.21 0.81
C ARG A 74 0.86 -3.81 -0.57
N LEU A 75 -0.13 -4.42 -1.21
CA LEU A 75 -0.01 -4.98 -2.56
C LEU A 75 0.41 -3.90 -3.57
N PHE A 76 -0.27 -2.76 -3.57
CA PHE A 76 0.05 -1.67 -4.50
C PHE A 76 1.42 -1.06 -4.23
N LEU A 77 1.79 -0.84 -2.96
CA LEU A 77 3.12 -0.33 -2.62
C LEU A 77 4.24 -1.28 -3.11
N ARG A 78 4.08 -2.59 -2.91
CA ARG A 78 5.03 -3.59 -3.43
C ARG A 78 5.04 -3.64 -4.96
N LEU A 79 3.88 -3.50 -5.60
CA LEU A 79 3.79 -3.45 -7.06
C LEU A 79 4.55 -2.25 -7.62
N PHE A 80 4.39 -1.07 -7.03
CA PHE A 80 5.10 0.14 -7.44
C PHE A 80 6.60 0.03 -7.22
N ASP A 81 7.04 -0.53 -6.08
CA ASP A 81 8.46 -0.74 -5.83
C ASP A 81 9.09 -1.70 -6.85
N ARG A 82 8.40 -2.80 -7.20
CA ARG A 82 8.85 -3.72 -8.27
C ARG A 82 8.90 -3.05 -9.64
N ALA A 83 7.89 -2.25 -9.98
CA ALA A 83 7.85 -1.52 -11.25
C ALA A 83 9.01 -0.50 -11.33
N ALA A 84 9.29 0.21 -10.23
CA ALA A 84 10.40 1.16 -10.16
C ALA A 84 11.76 0.48 -10.35
N ILE A 85 11.95 -0.72 -9.77
CA ILE A 85 13.17 -1.52 -9.97
C ILE A 85 13.28 -1.92 -11.45
N ALA A 86 12.23 -2.53 -12.03
CA ALA A 86 12.24 -2.95 -13.43
C ALA A 86 12.54 -1.80 -14.39
N VAL A 87 12.00 -0.61 -14.16
CA VAL A 87 12.27 0.58 -14.98
C VAL A 87 13.73 1.04 -14.85
N ARG A 88 14.32 0.96 -13.65
CA ARG A 88 15.74 1.31 -13.44
C ARG A 88 16.67 0.32 -14.13
N ASP A 89 16.35 -0.97 -14.05
CA ASP A 89 17.13 -2.03 -14.68
C ASP A 89 17.11 -1.87 -16.21
N LEU A 90 15.93 -1.71 -16.81
CA LEU A 90 15.78 -1.44 -18.24
C LEU A 90 16.53 -0.19 -18.69
N ARG A 91 16.54 0.86 -17.87
CA ARG A 91 17.32 2.07 -18.17
C ARG A 91 18.82 1.80 -18.14
N GLY A 92 19.30 1.03 -17.16
CA GLY A 92 20.71 0.61 -17.10
C GLY A 92 21.13 -0.22 -18.31
N GLU A 93 20.26 -1.12 -18.77
CA GLU A 93 20.49 -1.93 -19.98
C GLU A 93 20.57 -1.04 -21.24
N LEU A 94 19.66 -0.08 -21.39
CA LEU A 94 19.69 0.88 -22.51
C LEU A 94 20.95 1.74 -22.51
N GLU A 95 21.37 2.24 -21.35
CA GLU A 95 22.59 3.04 -21.20
C GLU A 95 23.85 2.20 -21.50
N ALA A 96 23.89 0.93 -21.06
CA ALA A 96 24.96 0.00 -21.39
C ALA A 96 25.02 -0.31 -22.89
N GLN A 97 23.88 -0.51 -23.55
CA GLN A 97 23.81 -0.73 -25.00
C GLN A 97 24.32 0.48 -25.79
N ASN A 98 23.93 1.70 -25.37
CA ASN A 98 24.34 2.93 -26.03
C ASN A 98 25.86 3.19 -25.89
N ASN A 99 26.45 2.87 -24.73
CA ASN A 99 27.90 2.95 -24.53
C ASN A 99 28.69 1.82 -25.22
N SER A 100 28.04 0.71 -25.57
CA SER A 100 28.65 -0.44 -26.25
C SER A 100 28.60 -0.33 -27.77
N GLN A 101 27.86 0.64 -28.33
CA GLN A 101 27.93 0.97 -29.75
C GLN A 101 29.22 1.75 -30.04
N PRO A 102 30.15 1.22 -30.86
CA PRO A 102 31.32 1.99 -31.25
C PRO A 102 30.86 3.21 -32.06
N ALA A 103 31.46 4.36 -31.79
CA ALA A 103 31.32 5.54 -32.64
C ALA A 103 31.72 5.15 -34.07
N GLY A 104 30.71 4.93 -34.92
CA GLY A 104 30.90 4.60 -36.32
C GLY A 104 31.70 5.70 -37.00
N ARG A 105 32.78 5.28 -37.65
CA ARG A 105 33.58 6.07 -38.60
C ARG A 105 32.74 6.65 -39.73
#